data_AF-A0A1D7XYP8-F1
#
_entry.id   AF-A0A1D7XYP8-F1
#
_cell.length_a   1.000
_cell.length_b   1.000
_cell.length_c   1.000
_cell.angle_alpha   90.00
_cell.angle_beta   90.00
_cell.angle_gamma   90.00
#
_symmetry.space_group_name_H-M   'P 1'
#
loop_
_entity.id
_entity.type
_entity.pdbx_description
1 polymer ?
#
loop_
_entity_poly.entity_id
_entity_poly.type
_entity_poly.pdbx_seq_one_letter_code
_entity_poly.pdbx_strand_id
1 'polypeptide(L)'
;MNSNLHKLLQRITYLLGVFFILSCGSTAPIVSTPIENIDLIPLKAVDLTDAEEKEWSHLDLKTDTVPGISLHKAYKKLVKPKSKTVIVAVIDSGIDIHHEDLKDTIWVNADEIPNNGKDDDNNGYIDDVNGWNFLGESNNEQLEYVRLIASGDTTHPRYAEAKELLTKERESTSRLKRQYDGIIGKLSTADAAVADYLKNPNYTKEDVEGISTTDKALLKHLNIIKQSYGFGFESMDAMMKDMKRGLKSFNDRLDYSLNVDFDGRSIVGDNPNDLNDRSYGDNDVRPKNGRSHGTHVSGIIAAERNNGIGMNGVANNVKIMAIRNTPNGDEYDKDVALGVYYAVDNGAKVINMSFGKKFSPHSDWVRDAIAYAAKKDVLIVAGSGNDGKNTDENNYFPNDQIDNGAEVANNFVKVGSNGPKYGSTLAASYSNYGENTVDVFAPGSQIYSTYPKNSYEFASGTSMASPMVAGVAALIFSQYPNLSAAQVKQILMTSGIAINKKVSLENGTVVPFSDLSKSGRIVNVYNALLMASKLSK
;
A
#
# COMPACT_ATOMS: atom_id res chain seq x y z
N MET A 1 -39.83 1.22 72.73
CA MET A 1 -40.84 2.16 72.16
C MET A 1 -40.45 2.34 70.71
N ASN A 2 -41.12 1.89 69.65
CA ASN A 2 -42.52 1.48 69.40
C ASN A 2 -42.46 0.60 68.10
N SER A 3 -42.47 -0.73 68.20
CA SER A 3 -43.53 -1.69 67.78
C SER A 3 -44.49 -1.31 66.63
N ASN A 4 -44.57 -2.23 65.65
CA ASN A 4 -45.71 -2.68 64.81
C ASN A 4 -45.33 -2.68 63.31
N LEU A 5 -44.99 -3.79 62.66
CA LEU A 5 -45.58 -5.14 62.59
C LEU A 5 -47.02 -5.19 62.04
N HIS A 6 -47.09 -5.56 60.76
CA HIS A 6 -48.05 -6.48 60.13
C HIS A 6 -49.47 -6.03 59.73
N LYS A 7 -49.65 -5.94 58.40
CA LYS A 7 -50.62 -6.76 57.64
C LYS A 7 -49.85 -7.36 56.46
N LEU A 8 -49.29 -8.57 56.58
CA LEU A 8 -49.90 -9.90 56.38
C LEU A 8 -50.50 -10.12 54.99
N LEU A 9 -49.71 -10.82 54.17
CA LEU A 9 -50.03 -11.81 53.14
C LEU A 9 -51.50 -11.98 52.70
N GLN A 10 -51.71 -11.87 51.39
CA GLN A 10 -52.49 -12.88 50.66
C GLN A 10 -51.93 -13.07 49.23
N ARG A 11 -51.71 -14.34 48.89
CA ARG A 11 -51.10 -14.88 47.67
C ARG A 11 -52.01 -14.71 46.45
N ILE A 12 -51.42 -14.57 45.25
CA ILE A 12 -51.69 -15.26 43.98
C ILE A 12 -50.56 -14.82 43.00
N THR A 13 -49.49 -15.59 42.81
CA THR A 13 -49.24 -16.63 41.78
C THR A 13 -49.32 -16.17 40.32
N TYR A 14 -48.26 -16.52 39.58
CA TYR A 14 -48.07 -16.60 38.12
C TYR A 14 -47.40 -15.42 37.35
N LEU A 15 -46.08 -15.63 37.18
CA LEU A 15 -45.36 -15.77 35.90
C LEU A 15 -44.82 -14.53 35.15
N LEU A 16 -43.55 -14.73 34.72
CA LEU A 16 -42.86 -14.19 33.55
C LEU A 16 -42.20 -12.80 33.68
N GLY A 17 -40.95 -12.84 34.12
CA GLY A 17 -39.82 -12.65 33.22
C GLY A 17 -39.51 -11.22 32.78
N VAL A 18 -38.67 -10.52 33.54
CA VAL A 18 -37.81 -9.46 33.01
C VAL A 18 -36.38 -9.96 33.07
N PHE A 19 -35.91 -10.43 31.92
CA PHE A 19 -34.53 -10.77 31.63
C PHE A 19 -33.66 -9.51 31.74
N PHE A 20 -32.68 -9.54 32.63
CA PHE A 20 -31.45 -8.77 32.46
C PHE A 20 -30.73 -9.35 31.24
N ILE A 21 -30.74 -8.65 30.10
CA ILE A 21 -29.85 -8.97 28.99
C ILE A 21 -28.48 -8.43 29.37
N LEU A 22 -27.73 -9.27 30.08
CA LEU A 22 -26.27 -9.25 30.05
C LEU A 22 -25.86 -9.49 28.60
N SER A 23 -25.32 -8.45 27.96
CA SER A 23 -24.57 -8.56 26.71
C SER A 23 -23.31 -9.40 26.97
N CYS A 24 -23.46 -10.72 27.01
CA CYS A 24 -22.35 -11.64 26.84
C CYS A 24 -21.94 -11.64 25.36
N GLY A 25 -21.22 -10.61 24.94
CA GLY A 25 -20.30 -10.73 23.81
C GLY A 25 -19.18 -11.65 24.27
N SER A 26 -19.25 -12.92 23.90
CA SER A 26 -18.23 -13.92 24.22
C SER A 26 -16.93 -13.59 23.48
N THR A 27 -16.05 -12.81 24.10
CA THR A 27 -14.61 -12.86 23.82
C THR A 27 -14.04 -14.09 24.51
N ALA A 28 -14.39 -15.28 24.01
CA ALA A 28 -13.58 -16.45 24.33
C ALA A 28 -12.17 -16.16 23.80
N PRO A 29 -11.11 -16.28 24.62
CA PRO A 29 -9.75 -16.14 24.14
C PRO A 29 -9.52 -17.26 23.13
N ILE A 30 -9.57 -16.93 21.84
CA ILE A 30 -9.16 -17.84 20.79
C ILE A 30 -7.66 -17.97 20.97
N VAL A 31 -7.25 -19.09 21.57
CA VAL A 31 -5.86 -19.48 21.70
C VAL A 31 -5.32 -19.71 20.28
N SER A 32 -4.82 -18.63 19.69
CA SER A 32 -3.65 -18.69 18.83
C SER A 32 -2.60 -19.38 19.68
N THR A 33 -2.23 -20.62 19.35
CA THR A 33 -0.91 -21.09 19.77
C THR A 33 0.05 -20.28 18.91
N PRO A 34 0.68 -19.22 19.44
CA PRO A 34 1.72 -18.54 18.67
C PRO A 34 2.78 -19.59 18.37
N ILE A 35 3.55 -19.41 17.31
CA ILE A 35 4.79 -20.16 17.18
C ILE A 35 5.64 -19.76 18.40
N GLU A 36 5.73 -20.62 19.40
CA GLU A 36 6.61 -20.39 20.55
C GLU A 36 8.07 -20.28 20.05
N ASN A 37 8.84 -19.36 20.65
CA ASN A 37 10.29 -19.23 20.47
C ASN A 37 10.81 -18.77 19.09
N ILE A 38 10.09 -17.91 18.37
CA ILE A 38 10.62 -17.25 17.15
C ILE A 38 11.92 -16.48 17.43
N ASP A 39 12.06 -15.88 18.61
CA ASP A 39 13.23 -15.07 18.97
C ASP A 39 14.53 -15.88 19.19
N LEU A 40 14.44 -17.21 19.24
CA LEU A 40 15.57 -18.15 19.28
C LEU A 40 16.03 -18.59 17.88
N ILE A 41 15.35 -18.15 16.82
CA ILE A 41 15.72 -18.49 15.44
C ILE A 41 17.06 -17.81 15.11
N PRO A 42 18.08 -18.56 14.66
CA PRO A 42 19.33 -17.98 14.20
C PRO A 42 19.07 -16.99 13.06
N LEU A 43 19.72 -15.83 13.13
CA LEU A 43 19.66 -14.85 12.05
C LEU A 43 20.20 -15.48 10.76
N LYS A 44 19.53 -15.21 9.62
CA LYS A 44 20.08 -15.55 8.32
C LYS A 44 21.40 -14.79 8.15
N ALA A 45 22.51 -15.52 8.14
CA ALA A 45 23.85 -14.94 8.04
C ALA A 45 24.31 -14.72 6.59
N VAL A 46 23.59 -15.31 5.62
CA VAL A 46 23.88 -15.22 4.18
C VAL A 46 22.84 -14.32 3.53
N ASP A 47 23.28 -13.49 2.58
CA ASP A 47 22.38 -12.69 1.76
C ASP A 47 21.42 -13.58 0.94
N LEU A 48 20.31 -13.00 0.49
CA LEU A 48 19.34 -13.70 -0.34
C LEU A 48 19.96 -13.98 -1.71
N THR A 49 19.63 -15.13 -2.30
CA THR A 49 19.86 -15.35 -3.73
C THR A 49 18.89 -14.51 -4.57
N ASP A 50 19.20 -14.19 -5.83
CA ASP A 50 18.30 -13.42 -6.72
C ASP A 50 16.88 -14.00 -6.80
N ALA A 51 16.76 -15.34 -6.76
CA ALA A 51 15.47 -16.02 -6.75
C ALA A 51 14.73 -15.81 -5.42
N GLU A 52 15.44 -15.88 -4.29
CA GLU A 52 14.88 -15.58 -2.97
C GLU A 52 14.50 -14.11 -2.85
N GLU A 53 15.27 -13.17 -3.42
CA GLU A 53 14.92 -11.74 -3.40
C GLU A 53 13.60 -11.46 -4.12
N LYS A 54 13.32 -12.15 -5.23
CA LYS A 54 12.06 -11.97 -5.96
C LYS A 54 10.84 -12.54 -5.22
N GLU A 55 11.02 -13.52 -4.34
CA GLU A 55 9.92 -14.21 -3.65
C GLU A 55 9.98 -14.11 -2.11
N TRP A 56 10.88 -13.29 -1.55
CA TRP A 56 11.17 -13.30 -0.10
C TRP A 56 9.93 -13.08 0.76
N SER A 57 9.00 -12.24 0.27
CA SER A 57 7.75 -11.90 0.93
C SER A 57 6.84 -13.11 1.13
N HIS A 58 7.01 -14.18 0.36
CA HIS A 58 6.24 -15.42 0.42
C HIS A 58 6.86 -16.49 1.34
N LEU A 59 8.10 -16.29 1.79
CA LEU A 59 8.85 -17.22 2.62
C LEU A 59 8.29 -17.30 4.06
N ASP A 60 8.75 -18.30 4.82
CA ASP A 60 8.36 -18.57 6.20
C ASP A 60 9.52 -18.29 7.16
N LEU A 61 9.26 -17.47 8.17
CA LEU A 61 10.29 -17.08 9.16
C LEU A 61 10.92 -18.27 9.89
N LYS A 62 10.15 -19.34 10.13
CA LYS A 62 10.64 -20.49 10.90
C LYS A 62 11.50 -21.42 10.06
N THR A 63 11.13 -21.68 8.80
CA THR A 63 11.87 -22.61 7.95
C THR A 63 12.94 -21.94 7.12
N ASP A 64 12.71 -20.70 6.71
CA ASP A 64 13.54 -20.01 5.72
C ASP A 64 14.36 -18.88 6.37
N THR A 65 14.10 -18.58 7.66
CA THR A 65 14.73 -17.49 8.43
C THR A 65 14.46 -16.08 7.88
N VAL A 66 13.49 -15.95 6.97
CA VAL A 66 13.08 -14.71 6.31
C VAL A 66 11.67 -14.33 6.77
N PRO A 67 11.43 -13.07 7.21
CA PRO A 67 10.16 -12.59 7.76
C PRO A 67 9.10 -12.32 6.67
N GLY A 68 8.83 -13.31 5.82
CA GLY A 68 7.71 -13.32 4.89
C GLY A 68 6.39 -13.77 5.53
N ILE A 69 5.33 -13.87 4.73
CA ILE A 69 3.97 -14.19 5.20
C ILE A 69 3.64 -15.69 5.24
N SER A 70 4.62 -16.58 5.06
CA SER A 70 4.43 -18.05 4.97
C SER A 70 3.47 -18.49 3.84
N LEU A 71 3.50 -17.81 2.69
CA LEU A 71 2.56 -18.04 1.60
C LEU A 71 2.76 -19.41 0.94
N HIS A 72 3.99 -19.77 0.57
CA HIS A 72 4.26 -21.06 -0.11
C HIS A 72 3.80 -22.24 0.74
N LYS A 73 4.04 -22.16 2.05
CA LYS A 73 3.60 -23.16 3.03
C LYS A 73 2.08 -23.24 3.12
N ALA A 74 1.37 -22.11 3.09
CA ALA A 74 -0.09 -22.06 3.05
C ALA A 74 -0.66 -22.74 1.80
N TYR A 75 -0.14 -22.41 0.61
CA TYR A 75 -0.57 -23.06 -0.63
C TYR A 75 -0.31 -24.56 -0.63
N LYS A 76 0.86 -25.01 -0.15
CA LYS A 76 1.22 -26.42 -0.09
C LYS A 76 0.34 -27.25 0.86
N LYS A 77 -0.22 -26.63 1.91
CA LYS A 77 -0.84 -27.36 3.04
C LYS A 77 -2.33 -27.11 3.24
N LEU A 78 -2.82 -25.91 2.93
CA LEU A 78 -4.13 -25.44 3.39
C LEU A 78 -5.03 -24.92 2.26
N VAL A 79 -4.46 -24.31 1.22
CA VAL A 79 -5.26 -23.75 0.11
C VAL A 79 -5.86 -24.89 -0.71
N LYS A 80 -7.18 -24.87 -0.87
CA LYS A 80 -7.94 -25.87 -1.62
C LYS A 80 -8.07 -25.45 -3.09
N PRO A 81 -8.10 -26.40 -4.04
CA PRO A 81 -8.32 -26.10 -5.46
C PRO A 81 -9.68 -25.45 -5.75
N LYS A 82 -10.73 -25.89 -5.04
CA LYS A 82 -12.09 -25.33 -5.17
C LYS A 82 -12.24 -24.14 -4.22
N SER A 83 -12.50 -22.96 -4.76
CA SER A 83 -12.69 -21.72 -4.00
C SER A 83 -13.66 -20.77 -4.73
N LYS A 84 -14.12 -19.71 -4.05
CA LYS A 84 -14.99 -18.69 -4.64
C LYS A 84 -14.14 -17.58 -5.27
N THR A 85 -14.54 -17.08 -6.44
CA THR A 85 -13.91 -15.90 -7.04
C THR A 85 -14.20 -14.67 -6.20
N VAL A 86 -13.16 -13.90 -5.87
CA VAL A 86 -13.27 -12.67 -5.07
C VAL A 86 -12.88 -11.46 -5.91
N ILE A 87 -13.72 -10.42 -5.92
CA ILE A 87 -13.41 -9.14 -6.55
C ILE A 87 -12.61 -8.29 -5.55
N VAL A 88 -11.46 -7.81 -5.99
CA VAL A 88 -10.60 -6.88 -5.24
C VAL A 88 -10.51 -5.59 -6.03
N ALA A 89 -11.00 -4.49 -5.47
CA ALA A 89 -10.82 -3.17 -6.08
C ALA A 89 -9.46 -2.60 -5.70
N VAL A 90 -8.74 -2.10 -6.70
CA VAL A 90 -7.46 -1.40 -6.52
C VAL A 90 -7.70 0.05 -6.89
N ILE A 91 -7.75 0.91 -5.87
CA ILE A 91 -7.87 2.35 -6.03
C ILE A 91 -6.45 2.92 -6.07
N ASP A 92 -6.02 3.39 -7.24
CA ASP A 92 -4.62 3.77 -7.48
C ASP A 92 -4.47 4.73 -8.69
N SER A 93 -3.28 4.74 -9.28
CA SER A 93 -2.80 5.55 -10.41
C SER A 93 -3.19 5.04 -11.81
N GLY A 94 -3.96 3.96 -11.87
CA GLY A 94 -4.28 3.21 -13.07
C GLY A 94 -3.48 1.90 -13.17
N ILE A 95 -4.01 0.97 -13.96
CA ILE A 95 -3.53 -0.41 -14.06
C ILE A 95 -3.34 -0.78 -15.53
N ASP A 96 -2.19 -1.37 -15.87
CA ASP A 96 -1.98 -1.96 -17.18
C ASP A 96 -2.80 -3.27 -17.29
N ILE A 97 -4.08 -3.12 -17.63
CA ILE A 97 -5.05 -4.22 -17.73
C ILE A 97 -4.73 -5.22 -18.86
N HIS A 98 -3.73 -4.93 -19.69
CA HIS A 98 -3.26 -5.83 -20.75
C HIS A 98 -1.94 -6.52 -20.40
N HIS A 99 -1.39 -6.28 -19.21
CA HIS A 99 -0.18 -6.91 -18.75
C HIS A 99 -0.31 -8.44 -18.79
N GLU A 100 0.70 -9.12 -19.34
CA GLU A 100 0.67 -10.56 -19.63
C GLU A 100 0.31 -11.43 -18.41
N ASP A 101 0.74 -10.98 -17.22
CA ASP A 101 0.55 -11.66 -15.94
C ASP A 101 -0.71 -11.22 -15.17
N LEU A 102 -1.48 -10.26 -15.71
CA LEU A 102 -2.68 -9.71 -15.06
C LEU A 102 -3.94 -9.82 -15.89
N LYS A 103 -3.86 -9.79 -17.23
CA LYS A 103 -5.01 -9.70 -18.15
C LYS A 103 -6.14 -10.69 -17.83
N ASP A 104 -5.80 -11.92 -17.42
CA ASP A 104 -6.75 -12.98 -17.12
C ASP A 104 -7.37 -12.86 -15.72
N THR A 105 -6.87 -11.94 -14.91
CA THR A 105 -7.35 -11.59 -13.57
C THR A 105 -8.03 -10.23 -13.49
N ILE A 106 -8.17 -9.49 -14.59
CA ILE A 106 -8.92 -8.23 -14.59
C ILE A 106 -10.42 -8.53 -14.48
N TRP A 107 -11.12 -7.77 -13.63
CA TRP A 107 -12.57 -7.79 -13.49
C TRP A 107 -13.23 -7.21 -14.74
N VAL A 108 -14.34 -7.81 -15.13
CA VAL A 108 -15.15 -7.34 -16.25
C VAL A 108 -16.56 -7.10 -15.69
N ASN A 109 -17.07 -5.87 -15.85
CA ASN A 109 -18.47 -5.58 -15.61
C ASN A 109 -19.30 -6.35 -16.65
N ALA A 110 -20.04 -7.36 -16.20
CA ALA A 110 -20.81 -8.23 -17.10
C ALA A 110 -22.14 -7.58 -17.54
N ASP A 111 -22.53 -6.51 -16.86
CA ASP A 111 -23.77 -5.78 -17.13
C ASP A 111 -23.55 -4.64 -18.16
N GLU A 112 -22.30 -4.41 -18.59
CA GLU A 112 -21.89 -3.44 -19.61
C GLU A 112 -21.68 -4.05 -21.00
N ILE A 113 -22.03 -3.31 -22.06
CA ILE A 113 -21.68 -3.62 -23.44
C ILE A 113 -20.51 -2.72 -23.88
N PRO A 114 -19.29 -3.27 -24.05
CA PRO A 114 -18.11 -2.44 -24.28
C PRO A 114 -18.20 -1.49 -25.48
N ASN A 115 -17.93 -0.21 -25.24
CA ASN A 115 -17.76 0.87 -26.24
C ASN A 115 -19.07 1.22 -26.98
N ASN A 116 -20.22 1.12 -26.32
CA ASN A 116 -21.49 1.51 -26.91
C ASN A 116 -21.90 2.97 -26.58
N GLY A 117 -21.14 3.64 -25.71
CA GLY A 117 -21.37 5.03 -25.28
C GLY A 117 -22.53 5.19 -24.31
N LYS A 118 -22.92 4.13 -23.60
CA LYS A 118 -24.04 4.10 -22.66
C LYS A 118 -23.60 3.50 -21.32
N ASP A 119 -24.38 3.85 -20.32
CA ASP A 119 -24.37 3.22 -19.00
C ASP A 119 -25.49 2.16 -19.05
N ASP A 120 -25.11 0.92 -19.34
CA ASP A 120 -26.07 -0.17 -19.61
C ASP A 120 -26.67 -0.72 -18.31
N ASP A 121 -25.88 -0.71 -17.23
CA ASP A 121 -26.31 -1.17 -15.90
C ASP A 121 -26.99 -0.05 -15.06
N ASN A 122 -26.94 1.20 -15.54
CA ASN A 122 -27.47 2.41 -14.90
C ASN A 122 -26.82 2.70 -13.54
N ASN A 123 -25.53 2.37 -13.38
CA ASN A 123 -24.76 2.62 -12.17
C ASN A 123 -24.18 4.06 -12.11
N GLY A 124 -24.32 4.84 -13.19
CA GLY A 124 -23.84 6.21 -13.33
C GLY A 124 -22.51 6.34 -14.09
N TYR A 125 -21.92 5.25 -14.58
CA TYR A 125 -20.58 5.18 -15.13
C TYR A 125 -20.60 4.55 -16.54
N ILE A 126 -20.52 5.39 -17.57
CA ILE A 126 -20.63 4.97 -18.98
C ILE A 126 -19.48 4.05 -19.39
N ASP A 127 -19.80 2.86 -19.92
CA ASP A 127 -18.84 1.88 -20.44
C ASP A 127 -17.74 1.48 -19.42
N ASP A 128 -18.04 1.36 -18.13
CA ASP A 128 -17.09 1.07 -17.04
C ASP A 128 -16.62 -0.40 -16.96
N VAL A 129 -16.32 -0.99 -18.12
CA VAL A 129 -16.07 -2.42 -18.36
C VAL A 129 -15.03 -3.03 -17.42
N ASN A 130 -13.98 -2.30 -17.02
CA ASN A 130 -12.93 -2.81 -16.13
C ASN A 130 -12.79 -1.99 -14.82
N GLY A 131 -13.72 -1.07 -14.60
CA GLY A 131 -13.68 -0.09 -13.52
C GLY A 131 -13.75 1.35 -14.05
N TRP A 132 -13.41 2.33 -13.19
CA TRP A 132 -13.61 3.74 -13.47
C TRP A 132 -12.36 4.61 -13.24
N ASN A 133 -12.21 5.65 -14.06
CA ASN A 133 -11.16 6.65 -13.95
C ASN A 133 -11.73 8.03 -13.60
N PHE A 134 -11.59 8.41 -12.33
CA PHE A 134 -12.00 9.71 -11.79
C PHE A 134 -11.08 10.87 -12.21
N LEU A 135 -9.89 10.58 -12.74
CA LEU A 135 -8.94 11.62 -13.16
C LEU A 135 -9.16 12.12 -14.59
N GLY A 136 -9.95 11.41 -15.41
CA GLY A 136 -10.03 11.70 -16.83
C GLY A 136 -8.63 11.76 -17.49
N GLU A 137 -8.34 12.87 -18.16
CA GLU A 137 -7.01 13.19 -18.73
C GLU A 137 -6.00 13.78 -17.72
N SER A 138 -6.42 14.12 -16.50
CA SER A 138 -5.51 14.60 -15.47
C SER A 138 -4.51 13.50 -15.07
N ASN A 139 -3.29 13.93 -14.75
CA ASN A 139 -2.23 13.03 -14.33
C ASN A 139 -1.28 13.64 -13.32
N ASN A 140 -0.86 14.89 -13.50
CA ASN A 140 -0.06 15.62 -12.51
C ASN A 140 -0.99 16.48 -11.68
N GLU A 141 -0.67 16.62 -10.39
CA GLU A 141 -1.48 17.41 -9.48
C GLU A 141 -0.63 17.97 -8.34
N GLN A 142 -1.09 19.07 -7.75
CA GLN A 142 -0.58 19.62 -6.50
C GLN A 142 -0.73 18.63 -5.34
N LEU A 143 0.17 18.71 -4.36
CA LEU A 143 -0.07 18.14 -3.03
C LEU A 143 -1.17 18.94 -2.32
N GLU A 144 -1.91 18.31 -1.40
CA GLU A 144 -3.08 18.93 -0.78
C GLU A 144 -2.72 20.21 -0.01
N TYR A 145 -1.58 20.21 0.70
CA TYR A 145 -1.13 21.41 1.40
C TYR A 145 -0.73 22.55 0.44
N VAL A 146 -0.35 22.23 -0.80
CA VAL A 146 -0.03 23.22 -1.85
C VAL A 146 -1.31 23.81 -2.41
N ARG A 147 -2.36 23.01 -2.60
CA ARG A 147 -3.72 23.50 -2.93
C ARG A 147 -4.23 24.47 -1.87
N LEU A 148 -4.01 24.16 -0.59
CA LEU A 148 -4.37 25.09 0.50
C LEU A 148 -3.67 26.44 0.33
N ILE A 149 -2.38 26.47 -0.03
CA ILE A 149 -1.67 27.73 -0.31
C ILE A 149 -2.21 28.42 -1.57
N ALA A 150 -2.44 27.66 -2.65
CA ALA A 150 -2.96 28.17 -3.92
C ALA A 150 -4.36 28.78 -3.75
N SER A 151 -5.19 28.27 -2.84
CA SER A 151 -6.52 28.82 -2.53
C SER A 151 -6.48 30.24 -1.97
N GLY A 152 -5.37 30.66 -1.35
CA GLY A 152 -5.25 31.93 -0.67
C GLY A 152 -6.02 32.04 0.66
N ASP A 153 -6.60 30.94 1.17
CA ASP A 153 -7.31 30.94 2.46
C ASP A 153 -6.36 31.01 3.66
N THR A 154 -5.90 32.22 3.96
CA THR A 154 -5.04 32.51 5.12
C THR A 154 -5.72 32.32 6.47
N THR A 155 -7.04 32.08 6.51
CA THR A 155 -7.79 31.86 7.75
C THR A 155 -7.80 30.39 8.20
N HIS A 156 -7.45 29.47 7.28
CA HIS A 156 -7.36 28.06 7.60
C HIS A 156 -6.32 27.79 8.71
N PRO A 157 -6.66 27.02 9.76
CA PRO A 157 -5.80 26.85 10.95
C PRO A 157 -4.43 26.26 10.63
N ARG A 158 -4.32 25.48 9.55
CA ARG A 158 -3.06 24.86 9.09
C ARG A 158 -2.35 25.62 7.96
N TYR A 159 -2.78 26.84 7.61
CA TYR A 159 -2.17 27.60 6.50
C TYR A 159 -0.69 27.90 6.77
N ALA A 160 -0.34 28.30 8.01
CA ALA A 160 1.04 28.57 8.40
C ALA A 160 1.94 27.32 8.28
N GLU A 161 1.45 26.17 8.75
CA GLU A 161 2.12 24.87 8.63
C GLU A 161 2.34 24.49 7.15
N ALA A 162 1.30 24.61 6.32
CA ALA A 162 1.39 24.31 4.89
C ALA A 162 2.42 25.19 4.17
N LYS A 163 2.51 26.47 4.53
CA LYS A 163 3.47 27.42 3.95
C LYS A 163 4.91 27.09 4.33
N GLU A 164 5.14 26.71 5.59
CA GLU A 164 6.45 26.26 6.07
C GLU A 164 6.86 24.96 5.36
N LEU A 165 5.95 23.99 5.28
CA LEU A 165 6.19 22.71 4.61
C LEU A 165 6.54 22.91 3.13
N LEU A 166 5.78 23.74 2.41
CA LEU A 166 6.05 24.08 1.01
C LEU A 166 7.45 24.64 0.81
N THR A 167 7.83 25.59 1.67
CA THR A 167 9.14 26.25 1.60
C THR A 167 10.25 25.21 1.80
N LYS A 168 10.15 24.42 2.86
CA LYS A 168 11.11 23.37 3.21
C LYS A 168 11.24 22.32 2.11
N GLU A 169 10.12 21.84 1.57
CA GLU A 169 10.13 20.81 0.53
C GLU A 169 10.68 21.35 -0.79
N ARG A 170 10.28 22.55 -1.23
CA ARG A 170 10.84 23.16 -2.45
C ARG A 170 12.34 23.38 -2.34
N GLU A 171 12.83 23.87 -1.20
CA GLU A 171 14.26 24.04 -0.95
C GLU A 171 15.01 22.70 -0.97
N SER A 172 14.46 21.69 -0.30
CA SER A 172 15.04 20.36 -0.24
C SER A 172 15.09 19.69 -1.61
N THR A 173 13.98 19.68 -2.34
CA THR A 173 13.88 19.13 -3.69
C THR A 173 14.79 19.86 -4.66
N SER A 174 14.86 21.20 -4.60
CA SER A 174 15.77 21.98 -5.45
C SER A 174 17.25 21.68 -5.17
N ARG A 175 17.61 21.46 -3.90
CA ARG A 175 18.97 21.07 -3.52
C ARG A 175 19.32 19.68 -4.05
N LEU A 176 18.43 18.70 -3.86
CA LEU A 176 18.61 17.33 -4.37
C LEU A 176 18.70 17.31 -5.90
N LYS A 177 17.84 18.05 -6.60
CA LYS A 177 17.91 18.24 -8.05
C LYS A 177 19.30 18.71 -8.49
N ARG A 178 19.82 19.80 -7.89
CA ARG A 178 21.17 20.33 -8.21
C ARG A 178 22.28 19.32 -7.93
N GLN A 179 22.16 18.53 -6.87
CA GLN A 179 23.11 17.46 -6.57
C GLN A 179 23.07 16.37 -7.64
N TYR A 180 21.89 15.90 -8.04
CA TYR A 180 21.71 14.91 -9.09
C TYR A 180 22.23 15.42 -10.43
N ASP A 181 21.87 16.63 -10.85
CA ASP A 181 22.39 17.28 -12.06
C ASP A 181 23.93 17.29 -12.07
N GLY A 182 24.54 17.67 -10.94
CA GLY A 182 25.99 17.70 -10.78
C GLY A 182 26.65 16.32 -10.84
N ILE A 183 26.02 15.29 -10.29
CA ILE A 183 26.52 13.91 -10.36
C ILE A 183 26.39 13.37 -11.78
N ILE A 184 25.22 13.52 -12.40
CA ILE A 184 24.94 13.11 -13.79
C ILE A 184 25.95 13.74 -14.74
N GLY A 185 26.22 15.04 -14.62
CA GLY A 185 27.22 15.71 -15.46
C GLY A 185 28.64 15.15 -15.28
N LYS A 186 29.04 14.85 -14.04
CA LYS A 186 30.35 14.24 -13.74
C LYS A 186 30.44 12.81 -14.29
N LEU A 187 29.40 12.01 -14.11
CA LEU A 187 29.33 10.64 -14.61
C LEU A 187 29.34 10.61 -16.13
N SER A 188 28.52 11.41 -16.80
CA SER A 188 28.52 11.48 -18.28
C SER A 188 29.87 11.88 -18.84
N THR A 189 30.57 12.83 -18.19
CA THR A 189 31.92 13.22 -18.63
C THR A 189 32.93 12.09 -18.41
N ALA A 190 32.86 11.39 -17.28
CA ALA A 190 33.76 10.28 -16.99
C ALA A 190 33.52 9.07 -17.89
N ASP A 191 32.25 8.74 -18.12
CA ASP A 191 31.82 7.65 -18.99
C ASP A 191 32.30 7.85 -20.42
N ALA A 192 32.08 9.05 -20.98
CA ALA A 192 32.58 9.39 -22.31
C ALA A 192 34.11 9.30 -22.44
N ALA A 193 34.85 9.74 -21.41
CA ALA A 193 36.31 9.69 -21.41
C ALA A 193 36.85 8.25 -21.34
N VAL A 194 36.22 7.38 -20.53
CA VAL A 194 36.59 5.97 -20.42
C VAL A 194 36.23 5.20 -21.68
N ALA A 195 35.03 5.44 -22.23
CA ALA A 195 34.60 4.87 -23.51
C ALA A 195 35.54 5.25 -24.65
N ASP A 196 35.97 6.51 -24.73
CA ASP A 196 36.93 6.95 -25.74
C ASP A 196 38.32 6.33 -25.55
N TYR A 197 38.79 6.18 -24.30
CA TYR A 197 40.06 5.51 -24.03
C TYR A 197 40.04 4.04 -24.47
N LEU A 198 38.97 3.31 -24.12
CA LEU A 198 38.79 1.91 -24.48
C LEU A 198 38.40 1.68 -25.94
N LYS A 199 37.98 2.75 -26.65
CA LYS A 199 37.35 2.66 -27.98
C LYS A 199 36.15 1.71 -28.00
N ASN A 200 35.47 1.60 -26.86
CA ASN A 200 34.30 0.77 -26.65
C ASN A 200 33.28 1.53 -25.78
N PRO A 201 32.12 1.94 -26.30
CA PRO A 201 31.08 2.58 -25.49
C PRO A 201 30.36 1.61 -24.55
N ASN A 202 30.43 0.30 -24.80
CA ASN A 202 29.80 -0.74 -24.00
C ASN A 202 30.85 -1.50 -23.18
N TYR A 203 31.77 -0.77 -22.56
CA TYR A 203 32.82 -1.36 -21.74
C TYR A 203 32.23 -2.02 -20.48
N THR A 204 32.91 -3.07 -20.03
CA THR A 204 32.55 -3.84 -18.84
C THR A 204 33.25 -3.30 -17.59
N LYS A 205 32.81 -3.75 -16.42
CA LYS A 205 33.49 -3.45 -15.16
C LYS A 205 34.94 -3.97 -15.19
N GLU A 206 35.14 -5.16 -15.73
CA GLU A 206 36.43 -5.81 -15.90
C GLU A 206 37.35 -4.99 -16.81
N ASP A 207 36.81 -4.41 -17.89
CA ASP A 207 37.57 -3.52 -18.78
C ASP A 207 38.12 -2.32 -18.00
N VAL A 208 37.29 -1.68 -17.16
CA VAL A 208 37.69 -0.52 -16.33
C VAL A 208 38.70 -0.89 -15.25
N GLU A 209 38.54 -2.07 -14.64
CA GLU A 209 39.46 -2.59 -13.63
C GLU A 209 40.84 -2.94 -14.22
N GLY A 210 40.87 -3.40 -15.49
CA GLY A 210 42.08 -3.72 -16.23
C GLY A 210 42.91 -2.52 -16.69
N ILE A 211 42.39 -1.29 -16.62
CA ILE A 211 43.11 -0.09 -17.06
C ILE A 211 44.21 0.28 -16.06
N SER A 212 45.46 0.27 -16.55
CA SER A 212 46.62 0.86 -15.87
C SER A 212 47.10 2.09 -16.64
N THR A 213 47.11 3.24 -15.98
CA THR A 213 47.50 4.52 -16.60
C THR A 213 48.14 5.45 -15.58
N THR A 214 49.07 6.29 -16.05
CA THR A 214 49.67 7.39 -15.27
C THR A 214 49.06 8.74 -15.60
N ASP A 215 48.13 8.80 -16.57
CA ASP A 215 47.40 10.01 -16.93
C ASP A 215 46.47 10.43 -15.79
N LYS A 216 46.75 11.60 -15.20
CA LYS A 216 46.00 12.13 -14.06
C LYS A 216 44.53 12.45 -14.38
N ALA A 217 44.23 12.86 -15.61
CA ALA A 217 42.87 13.15 -16.04
C ALA A 217 42.07 11.86 -16.18
N LEU A 218 42.64 10.85 -16.85
CA LEU A 218 42.01 9.54 -17.00
C LEU A 218 41.82 8.85 -15.64
N LEU A 219 42.81 8.91 -14.74
CA LEU A 219 42.70 8.37 -13.38
C LEU A 219 41.51 8.96 -12.61
N LYS A 220 41.24 10.26 -12.77
CA LYS A 220 40.09 10.90 -12.12
C LYS A 220 38.77 10.34 -12.64
N HIS A 221 38.64 10.13 -13.95
CA HIS A 221 37.44 9.54 -14.56
C HIS A 221 37.27 8.08 -14.14
N LEU A 222 38.35 7.29 -14.14
CA LEU A 222 38.33 5.91 -13.66
C LEU A 222 37.87 5.81 -12.20
N ASN A 223 38.33 6.70 -11.33
CA ASN A 223 37.90 6.70 -9.92
C ASN A 223 36.40 6.99 -9.76
N ILE A 224 35.85 7.87 -10.59
CA ILE A 224 34.40 8.16 -10.61
C ILE A 224 33.63 6.91 -11.05
N ILE A 225 34.04 6.27 -12.16
CA ILE A 225 33.38 5.07 -12.69
C ILE A 225 33.51 3.88 -11.74
N LYS A 226 34.67 3.68 -11.12
CA LYS A 226 34.89 2.63 -10.13
C LYS A 226 34.04 2.85 -8.88
N GLN A 227 33.88 4.09 -8.43
CA GLN A 227 32.99 4.41 -7.33
C GLN A 227 31.53 4.10 -7.67
N SER A 228 31.09 4.34 -8.91
CA SER A 228 29.71 4.02 -9.31
C SER A 228 29.36 2.53 -9.24
N TYR A 229 30.32 1.64 -9.52
CA TYR A 229 30.10 0.20 -9.39
C TYR A 229 29.86 -0.24 -7.94
N GLY A 230 30.24 0.57 -6.95
CA GLY A 230 29.94 0.33 -5.54
C GLY A 230 28.45 0.49 -5.19
N PHE A 231 27.63 1.02 -6.11
CA PHE A 231 26.18 1.18 -5.91
C PHE A 231 25.33 -0.01 -6.42
N GLY A 232 25.97 -1.08 -6.90
CA GLY A 232 25.26 -2.31 -7.27
C GLY A 232 24.56 -2.29 -8.63
N PHE A 233 24.88 -1.34 -9.51
CA PHE A 233 24.40 -1.34 -10.89
C PHE A 233 25.26 -2.24 -11.78
N GLU A 234 24.61 -2.99 -12.68
CA GLU A 234 25.27 -3.90 -13.64
C GLU A 234 26.04 -3.15 -14.73
N SER A 235 25.68 -1.89 -15.03
CA SER A 235 26.33 -1.07 -16.05
C SER A 235 26.16 0.41 -15.79
N MET A 236 27.00 1.22 -16.44
CA MET A 236 26.88 2.68 -16.41
C MET A 236 25.57 3.17 -17.02
N ASP A 237 25.07 2.51 -18.06
CA ASP A 237 23.78 2.82 -18.67
C ASP A 237 22.62 2.59 -17.69
N ALA A 238 22.64 1.48 -16.95
CA ALA A 238 21.62 1.18 -15.95
C ALA A 238 21.60 2.26 -14.85
N MET A 239 22.77 2.62 -14.33
CA MET A 239 22.91 3.69 -13.35
C MET A 239 22.43 5.03 -13.90
N MET A 240 22.88 5.43 -15.09
CA MET A 240 22.52 6.70 -15.71
C MET A 240 21.02 6.80 -15.97
N LYS A 241 20.38 5.70 -16.37
CA LYS A 241 18.92 5.61 -16.54
C LYS A 241 18.18 5.83 -15.21
N ASP A 242 18.64 5.20 -14.13
CA ASP A 242 18.07 5.38 -12.79
C ASP A 242 18.24 6.81 -12.29
N MET A 243 19.45 7.37 -12.39
CA MET A 243 19.72 8.75 -11.97
C MET A 243 18.87 9.77 -12.74
N LYS A 244 18.70 9.58 -14.07
CA LYS A 244 17.83 10.43 -14.89
C LYS A 244 16.35 10.30 -14.51
N ARG A 245 15.91 9.11 -14.09
CA ARG A 245 14.55 8.90 -13.55
C ARG A 245 14.36 9.68 -12.24
N GLY A 246 15.33 9.62 -11.33
CA GLY A 246 15.33 10.43 -10.10
C GLY A 246 15.30 11.93 -10.39
N LEU A 247 16.13 12.39 -11.33
CA LEU A 247 16.12 13.80 -11.76
C LEU A 247 14.76 14.23 -12.34
N LYS A 248 14.14 13.39 -13.18
CA LYS A 248 12.79 13.64 -13.70
C LYS A 248 11.77 13.78 -12.56
N SER A 249 11.83 12.90 -11.55
CA SER A 249 10.94 12.98 -10.39
C SER A 249 11.10 14.31 -9.63
N PHE A 250 12.32 14.80 -9.44
CA PHE A 250 12.52 16.12 -8.81
C PHE A 250 12.00 17.28 -9.65
N ASN A 251 12.14 17.23 -10.98
CA ASN A 251 11.56 18.22 -11.88
C ASN A 251 10.03 18.21 -11.81
N ASP A 252 9.41 17.04 -12.01
CA ASP A 252 7.96 16.90 -11.96
C ASP A 252 7.40 17.40 -10.61
N ARG A 253 8.09 17.09 -9.50
CA ARG A 253 7.66 17.56 -8.17
C ARG A 253 7.74 19.08 -8.05
N LEU A 254 8.75 19.75 -8.61
CA LEU A 254 8.88 21.22 -8.55
C LEU A 254 7.94 21.94 -9.50
N ASP A 255 7.72 21.37 -10.68
CA ASP A 255 6.95 21.94 -11.78
C ASP A 255 5.44 21.76 -11.59
N TYR A 256 5.03 20.69 -10.91
CA TYR A 256 3.62 20.33 -10.70
C TYR A 256 3.27 20.26 -9.21
N SER A 257 3.75 19.24 -8.48
CA SER A 257 3.22 18.92 -7.14
C SER A 257 3.48 19.99 -6.07
N LEU A 258 4.58 20.73 -6.20
CA LEU A 258 4.98 21.84 -5.33
C LEU A 258 4.75 23.22 -5.96
N ASN A 259 4.11 23.28 -7.13
CA ASN A 259 3.90 24.52 -7.86
C ASN A 259 2.51 25.09 -7.56
N VAL A 260 2.46 26.21 -6.83
CA VAL A 260 1.20 26.88 -6.45
C VAL A 260 0.41 27.41 -7.65
N ASP A 261 1.07 27.67 -8.77
CA ASP A 261 0.45 28.21 -9.98
C ASP A 261 -0.01 27.09 -10.94
N PHE A 262 0.30 25.83 -10.64
CA PHE A 262 -0.12 24.68 -11.45
C PHE A 262 -1.54 24.26 -11.09
N ASP A 263 -2.37 24.05 -12.10
CA ASP A 263 -3.72 23.51 -11.96
C ASP A 263 -3.85 22.23 -12.79
N GLY A 264 -3.84 21.09 -12.10
CA GLY A 264 -4.03 19.77 -12.71
C GLY A 264 -5.50 19.35 -12.80
N ARG A 265 -6.43 20.08 -12.16
CA ARG A 265 -7.82 19.62 -11.98
C ARG A 265 -8.78 20.16 -13.00
N SER A 266 -8.56 21.37 -13.54
CA SER A 266 -9.50 22.00 -14.48
C SER A 266 -9.84 21.14 -15.71
N ILE A 267 -8.92 20.28 -16.17
CA ILE A 267 -9.17 19.36 -17.29
C ILE A 267 -10.20 18.27 -16.98
N VAL A 268 -10.43 17.95 -15.70
CA VAL A 268 -11.42 16.95 -15.27
C VAL A 268 -12.85 17.47 -15.45
N GLY A 269 -13.05 18.79 -15.34
CA GLY A 269 -14.34 19.44 -15.58
C GLY A 269 -15.35 19.27 -14.44
N ASP A 270 -14.89 18.99 -13.23
CA ASP A 270 -15.73 18.79 -12.05
C ASP A 270 -15.47 19.86 -10.96
N ASN A 271 -16.28 19.83 -9.91
CA ASN A 271 -16.06 20.54 -8.66
C ASN A 271 -15.52 19.56 -7.59
N PRO A 272 -14.22 19.61 -7.23
CA PRO A 272 -13.64 18.71 -6.24
C PRO A 272 -14.17 18.92 -4.82
N ASN A 273 -14.89 20.03 -4.57
CA ASN A 273 -15.47 20.39 -3.27
C ASN A 273 -17.00 20.16 -3.22
N ASP A 274 -17.58 19.38 -4.14
CA ASP A 274 -18.98 18.95 -4.08
C ASP A 274 -19.09 17.44 -4.30
N LEU A 275 -19.40 16.68 -3.24
CA LEU A 275 -19.56 15.23 -3.29
C LEU A 275 -20.75 14.77 -4.18
N ASN A 276 -21.69 15.66 -4.50
CA ASN A 276 -22.82 15.36 -5.37
C ASN A 276 -22.50 15.55 -6.84
N ASP A 277 -21.39 16.22 -7.16
CA ASP A 277 -20.89 16.29 -8.53
C ASP A 277 -20.19 14.97 -8.89
N ARG A 278 -20.96 14.09 -9.54
CA ARG A 278 -20.61 12.69 -9.84
C ARG A 278 -20.49 12.38 -11.33
N SER A 279 -20.90 13.29 -12.20
CA SER A 279 -20.93 13.07 -13.65
C SER A 279 -19.61 13.51 -14.30
N TYR A 280 -18.52 12.83 -13.96
CA TYR A 280 -17.17 13.13 -14.46
C TYR A 280 -16.29 11.87 -14.49
N GLY A 281 -15.15 11.98 -15.17
CA GLY A 281 -14.24 10.85 -15.40
C GLY A 281 -14.53 10.12 -16.70
N ASP A 282 -13.86 8.98 -16.89
CA ASP A 282 -14.00 8.11 -18.06
C ASP A 282 -13.71 6.64 -17.70
N ASN A 283 -13.84 5.75 -18.69
CA ASN A 283 -13.58 4.32 -18.54
C ASN A 283 -12.12 3.90 -18.82
N ASP A 284 -11.20 4.84 -19.07
CA ASP A 284 -9.78 4.53 -19.28
C ASP A 284 -9.02 4.41 -17.95
N VAL A 285 -9.12 3.22 -17.36
CA VAL A 285 -8.45 2.85 -16.10
C VAL A 285 -6.94 2.66 -16.22
N ARG A 286 -6.36 2.82 -17.42
CA ARG A 286 -4.94 2.51 -17.66
C ARG A 286 -4.03 3.62 -17.16
N PRO A 287 -2.77 3.30 -16.84
CA PRO A 287 -1.82 4.31 -16.43
C PRO A 287 -1.50 5.26 -17.58
N LYS A 288 -1.47 6.56 -17.28
CA LYS A 288 -1.03 7.61 -18.22
C LYS A 288 0.43 8.03 -17.91
N ASN A 289 1.13 8.55 -18.91
CA ASN A 289 2.45 9.19 -18.75
C ASN A 289 3.53 8.38 -18.01
N GLY A 290 3.54 7.04 -18.21
CA GLY A 290 4.55 6.16 -17.63
C GLY A 290 4.36 5.84 -16.15
N ARG A 291 3.18 6.12 -15.59
CA ARG A 291 2.81 5.64 -14.26
C ARG A 291 2.69 4.13 -14.22
N SER A 292 2.94 3.57 -13.06
CA SER A 292 3.18 2.13 -12.91
C SER A 292 2.72 1.54 -11.58
N HIS A 293 2.42 2.41 -10.62
CA HIS A 293 2.19 2.02 -9.24
C HIS A 293 1.00 1.06 -9.11
N GLY A 294 -0.12 1.34 -9.78
CA GLY A 294 -1.31 0.51 -9.70
C GLY A 294 -1.12 -0.87 -10.35
N THR A 295 -0.35 -0.95 -11.43
CA THR A 295 0.09 -2.23 -12.02
C THR A 295 0.91 -3.04 -11.02
N HIS A 296 1.86 -2.42 -10.33
CA HIS A 296 2.72 -3.09 -9.34
C HIS A 296 1.93 -3.62 -8.14
N VAL A 297 1.04 -2.78 -7.60
CA VAL A 297 0.11 -3.14 -6.52
C VAL A 297 -0.81 -4.30 -6.93
N SER A 298 -1.31 -4.30 -8.16
CA SER A 298 -2.20 -5.35 -8.67
C SER A 298 -1.50 -6.71 -8.81
N GLY A 299 -0.24 -6.72 -9.28
CA GLY A 299 0.56 -7.94 -9.35
C GLY A 299 0.76 -8.62 -8.00
N ILE A 300 1.02 -7.84 -6.95
CA ILE A 300 1.18 -8.37 -5.59
C ILE A 300 -0.08 -9.11 -5.15
N ILE A 301 -1.26 -8.60 -5.50
CA ILE A 301 -2.54 -9.23 -5.14
C ILE A 301 -2.80 -10.47 -6.01
N ALA A 302 -2.67 -10.33 -7.33
CA ALA A 302 -3.38 -11.17 -8.29
C ALA A 302 -2.56 -11.64 -9.51
N ALA A 303 -1.25 -11.39 -9.59
CA ALA A 303 -0.45 -11.97 -10.68
C ALA A 303 -0.68 -13.49 -10.78
N GLU A 304 -0.85 -13.97 -12.01
CA GLU A 304 -1.36 -15.33 -12.23
C GLU A 304 -0.37 -16.38 -11.73
N ARG A 305 -0.84 -17.20 -10.78
CA ARG A 305 0.05 -18.16 -10.13
C ARG A 305 0.36 -19.36 -11.03
N ASN A 306 1.65 -19.71 -11.12
CA ASN A 306 2.20 -20.89 -11.80
C ASN A 306 1.99 -20.93 -13.33
N ASN A 307 1.88 -19.77 -13.98
CA ASN A 307 1.84 -19.67 -15.45
C ASN A 307 3.25 -19.72 -16.11
N GLY A 308 4.32 -19.71 -15.30
CA GLY A 308 5.70 -19.76 -15.77
C GLY A 308 6.26 -18.41 -16.24
N ILE A 309 5.55 -17.32 -15.97
CA ILE A 309 5.89 -15.95 -16.33
C ILE A 309 5.99 -15.13 -15.03
N GLY A 310 6.83 -14.10 -15.02
CA GLY A 310 6.73 -13.05 -14.01
C GLY A 310 6.84 -13.53 -12.56
N MET A 311 5.76 -13.34 -11.80
CA MET A 311 5.70 -13.63 -10.38
C MET A 311 4.34 -14.18 -9.94
N ASN A 312 4.27 -14.77 -8.75
CA ASN A 312 3.02 -15.32 -8.23
C ASN A 312 2.33 -14.35 -7.28
N GLY A 313 1.15 -13.82 -7.62
CA GLY A 313 0.36 -12.96 -6.73
C GLY A 313 -0.10 -13.70 -5.47
N VAL A 314 -0.42 -12.97 -4.39
CA VAL A 314 -0.76 -13.58 -3.09
C VAL A 314 -2.00 -14.47 -3.18
N ALA A 315 -3.04 -14.01 -3.86
CA ALA A 315 -4.30 -14.72 -3.98
C ALA A 315 -4.45 -15.39 -5.36
N ASN A 316 -5.09 -16.55 -5.36
CA ASN A 316 -5.61 -17.18 -6.57
C ASN A 316 -7.14 -17.01 -6.62
N ASN A 317 -7.72 -17.18 -7.81
CA ASN A 317 -9.17 -17.05 -8.02
C ASN A 317 -9.71 -15.68 -7.55
N VAL A 318 -9.05 -14.62 -8.02
CA VAL A 318 -9.41 -13.22 -7.74
C VAL A 318 -9.60 -12.46 -9.05
N LYS A 319 -10.37 -11.36 -8.98
CA LYS A 319 -10.55 -10.42 -10.08
C LYS A 319 -10.24 -9.00 -9.63
N ILE A 320 -9.40 -8.28 -10.36
CA ILE A 320 -8.98 -6.90 -10.05
C ILE A 320 -9.93 -5.92 -10.74
N MET A 321 -10.67 -5.15 -9.94
CA MET A 321 -11.43 -3.98 -10.40
C MET A 321 -10.54 -2.75 -10.34
N ALA A 322 -10.36 -2.07 -11.47
CA ALA A 322 -9.40 -0.98 -11.60
C ALA A 322 -10.06 0.37 -11.32
N ILE A 323 -9.62 1.10 -10.30
CA ILE A 323 -10.15 2.43 -10.00
C ILE A 323 -8.99 3.43 -10.04
N ARG A 324 -9.03 4.36 -10.98
CA ARG A 324 -7.98 5.37 -11.15
C ARG A 324 -8.43 6.69 -10.52
N ASN A 325 -7.80 7.07 -9.41
CA ASN A 325 -8.07 8.34 -8.73
C ASN A 325 -6.82 9.03 -8.16
N THR A 326 -5.66 8.37 -8.20
CA THR A 326 -4.45 8.88 -7.56
C THR A 326 -3.59 9.55 -8.61
N PRO A 327 -3.41 10.88 -8.63
CA PRO A 327 -2.53 11.60 -9.57
C PRO A 327 -1.06 11.54 -9.13
N ASN A 328 -0.16 12.14 -9.90
CA ASN A 328 1.23 12.41 -9.52
C ASN A 328 1.21 13.70 -8.69
N GLY A 329 0.94 13.52 -7.41
CA GLY A 329 0.43 14.51 -6.47
C GLY A 329 -0.42 13.81 -5.42
N ASP A 330 -1.22 14.56 -4.68
CA ASP A 330 -2.17 13.96 -3.73
C ASP A 330 -3.51 13.70 -4.43
N GLU A 331 -4.20 12.64 -4.03
CA GLU A 331 -5.58 12.37 -4.44
C GLU A 331 -6.57 13.40 -3.87
N TYR A 332 -7.73 13.57 -4.52
CA TYR A 332 -8.84 14.36 -3.97
C TYR A 332 -9.72 13.47 -3.09
N ASP A 333 -10.12 13.97 -1.92
CA ASP A 333 -10.96 13.22 -0.97
C ASP A 333 -12.29 12.78 -1.60
N LYS A 334 -12.85 13.60 -2.50
CA LYS A 334 -14.03 13.28 -3.31
C LYS A 334 -13.83 12.01 -4.13
N ASP A 335 -12.74 11.94 -4.90
CA ASP A 335 -12.46 10.79 -5.77
C ASP A 335 -12.14 9.53 -4.96
N VAL A 336 -11.57 9.67 -3.75
CA VAL A 336 -11.36 8.55 -2.83
C VAL A 336 -12.70 8.02 -2.32
N ALA A 337 -13.57 8.90 -1.83
CA ALA A 337 -14.88 8.50 -1.32
C ALA A 337 -15.74 7.86 -2.43
N LEU A 338 -15.82 8.48 -3.61
CA LEU A 338 -16.57 7.96 -4.75
C LEU A 338 -15.96 6.65 -5.28
N GLY A 339 -14.63 6.49 -5.28
CA GLY A 339 -13.98 5.22 -5.61
C GLY A 339 -14.34 4.10 -4.64
N VAL A 340 -14.46 4.39 -3.34
CA VAL A 340 -14.93 3.40 -2.36
C VAL A 340 -16.40 3.06 -2.59
N TYR A 341 -17.28 4.03 -2.81
CA TYR A 341 -18.69 3.77 -3.14
C TYR A 341 -18.82 2.90 -4.40
N TYR A 342 -18.14 3.28 -5.48
CA TYR A 342 -18.10 2.54 -6.73
C TYR A 342 -17.68 1.08 -6.52
N ALA A 343 -16.57 0.86 -5.81
CA ALA A 343 -16.06 -0.48 -5.54
C ALA A 343 -17.08 -1.35 -4.78
N VAL A 344 -17.67 -0.79 -3.73
CA VAL A 344 -18.64 -1.49 -2.89
C VAL A 344 -19.89 -1.84 -3.69
N ASP A 345 -20.42 -0.89 -4.46
CA ASP A 345 -21.67 -1.06 -5.20
C ASP A 345 -21.51 -2.00 -6.40
N ASN A 346 -20.30 -2.09 -6.99
CA ASN A 346 -19.93 -3.06 -8.01
C ASN A 346 -19.42 -4.41 -7.45
N GLY A 347 -19.64 -4.68 -6.16
CA GLY A 347 -19.46 -6.01 -5.58
C GLY A 347 -18.04 -6.39 -5.17
N ALA A 348 -17.13 -5.41 -5.04
CA ALA A 348 -15.82 -5.67 -4.43
C ALA A 348 -15.98 -6.21 -3.00
N LYS A 349 -15.20 -7.23 -2.65
CA LYS A 349 -15.14 -7.77 -1.28
C LYS A 349 -13.95 -7.22 -0.50
N VAL A 350 -12.92 -6.79 -1.21
CA VAL A 350 -11.71 -6.17 -0.66
C VAL A 350 -11.41 -4.91 -1.49
N ILE A 351 -11.03 -3.83 -0.84
CA ILE A 351 -10.53 -2.60 -1.47
C ILE A 351 -9.11 -2.36 -0.96
N ASN A 352 -8.16 -2.16 -1.87
CA ASN A 352 -6.81 -1.74 -1.54
C ASN A 352 -6.61 -0.26 -1.90
N MET A 353 -6.08 0.52 -0.96
CA MET A 353 -5.71 1.92 -1.12
C MET A 353 -4.22 2.12 -0.78
N SER A 354 -3.38 2.18 -1.81
CA SER A 354 -1.92 2.26 -1.67
C SER A 354 -1.37 3.70 -1.77
N PHE A 355 -2.13 4.68 -1.27
CA PHE A 355 -1.82 6.10 -1.26
C PHE A 355 -2.10 6.71 0.11
N GLY A 356 -1.72 7.98 0.30
CA GLY A 356 -2.07 8.74 1.49
C GLY A 356 -1.36 10.07 1.60
N LYS A 357 -1.89 10.93 2.47
CA LYS A 357 -1.52 12.34 2.56
C LYS A 357 -1.67 12.90 3.98
N LYS A 358 -1.02 14.06 4.21
CA LYS A 358 -0.98 14.75 5.52
C LYS A 358 -2.10 15.78 5.72
N PHE A 359 -2.74 16.19 4.63
CA PHE A 359 -3.84 17.16 4.61
C PHE A 359 -5.00 16.51 3.87
N SER A 360 -6.22 16.63 4.39
CA SER A 360 -7.42 15.99 3.83
C SER A 360 -8.62 16.83 4.26
N PRO A 361 -8.96 17.90 3.50
CA PRO A 361 -10.01 18.85 3.88
C PRO A 361 -11.38 18.18 4.04
N HIS A 362 -11.66 17.11 3.30
CA HIS A 362 -12.92 16.36 3.35
C HIS A 362 -12.70 14.92 3.82
N SER A 363 -11.84 14.74 4.83
CA SER A 363 -11.58 13.43 5.44
C SER A 363 -12.84 12.77 6.02
N ASP A 364 -13.89 13.55 6.32
CA ASP A 364 -15.21 13.07 6.71
C ASP A 364 -15.90 12.28 5.59
N TRP A 365 -15.84 12.73 4.34
CA TRP A 365 -16.42 11.98 3.21
C TRP A 365 -15.77 10.61 3.03
N VAL A 366 -14.46 10.54 3.24
CA VAL A 366 -13.70 9.29 3.15
C VAL A 366 -14.07 8.37 4.33
N ARG A 367 -14.21 8.90 5.54
CA ARG A 367 -14.69 8.13 6.70
C ARG A 367 -16.11 7.61 6.53
N ASP A 368 -17.01 8.41 5.94
CA ASP A 368 -18.37 7.98 5.61
C ASP A 368 -18.38 6.84 4.59
N ALA A 369 -17.51 6.91 3.57
CA ALA A 369 -17.35 5.83 2.59
C ALA A 369 -16.75 4.57 3.22
N ILE A 370 -15.80 4.69 4.17
CA ILE A 370 -15.28 3.57 4.96
C ILE A 370 -16.40 2.91 5.77
N ALA A 371 -17.23 3.70 6.46
CA ALA A 371 -18.38 3.21 7.22
C ALA A 371 -19.43 2.54 6.31
N TYR A 372 -19.64 3.07 5.09
CA TYR A 372 -20.50 2.46 4.08
C TYR A 372 -20.00 1.08 3.67
N ALA A 373 -18.70 0.95 3.36
CA ALA A 373 -18.09 -0.33 3.06
C ALA A 373 -18.26 -1.34 4.20
N ALA A 374 -18.18 -0.89 5.46
CA ALA A 374 -18.40 -1.74 6.63
C ALA A 374 -19.83 -2.28 6.69
N LYS A 375 -20.81 -1.41 6.46
CA LYS A 375 -22.24 -1.77 6.39
C LYS A 375 -22.54 -2.77 5.27
N LYS A 376 -21.74 -2.76 4.20
CA LYS A 376 -21.84 -3.66 3.05
C LYS A 376 -20.91 -4.87 3.14
N ASP A 377 -20.26 -5.06 4.29
CA ASP A 377 -19.37 -6.19 4.57
C ASP A 377 -18.18 -6.28 3.60
N VAL A 378 -17.60 -5.13 3.22
CA VAL A 378 -16.42 -5.03 2.35
C VAL A 378 -15.21 -4.68 3.21
N LEU A 379 -14.07 -5.37 3.04
CA LEU A 379 -12.85 -5.05 3.77
C LEU A 379 -12.06 -3.96 3.04
N ILE A 380 -11.52 -2.98 3.78
CA ILE A 380 -10.62 -1.97 3.24
C ILE A 380 -9.22 -2.17 3.82
N VAL A 381 -8.20 -2.10 2.97
CA VAL A 381 -6.78 -2.18 3.36
C VAL A 381 -6.04 -0.96 2.81
N ALA A 382 -5.32 -0.24 3.67
CA ALA A 382 -4.59 0.96 3.30
C ALA A 382 -3.15 0.95 3.84
N GLY A 383 -2.20 1.52 3.09
CA GLY A 383 -0.83 1.71 3.56
C GLY A 383 -0.73 2.77 4.66
N SER A 384 0.20 2.62 5.61
CA SER A 384 0.39 3.59 6.70
C SER A 384 1.12 4.88 6.28
N GLY A 385 1.83 4.87 5.15
CA GLY A 385 2.62 5.99 4.64
C GLY A 385 4.13 5.79 4.83
N ASN A 386 4.92 6.62 4.15
CA ASN A 386 6.36 6.40 3.97
C ASN A 386 7.23 7.53 4.57
N ASP A 387 6.79 8.18 5.65
CA ASP A 387 7.49 9.32 6.27
C ASP A 387 8.32 8.95 7.52
N GLY A 388 8.32 7.68 7.93
CA GLY A 388 8.98 7.22 9.16
C GLY A 388 8.40 7.85 10.44
N LYS A 389 7.12 8.24 10.42
CA LYS A 389 6.46 8.98 11.50
C LYS A 389 5.51 8.12 12.32
N ASN A 390 5.38 8.53 13.59
CA ASN A 390 4.30 8.07 14.46
C ASN A 390 2.99 8.74 14.03
N THR A 391 2.06 7.98 13.48
CA THR A 391 0.76 8.47 13.01
C THR A 391 -0.24 8.69 14.13
N ASP A 392 0.06 8.23 15.35
CA ASP A 392 -0.69 8.62 16.55
C ASP A 392 -0.42 10.09 16.92
N GLU A 393 0.71 10.66 16.49
CA GLU A 393 1.08 12.06 16.74
C GLU A 393 0.92 12.94 15.49
N ASN A 394 0.98 12.33 14.30
CA ASN A 394 0.97 13.02 13.01
C ASN A 394 -0.10 12.40 12.12
N ASN A 395 -1.26 13.05 12.03
CA ASN A 395 -2.38 12.55 11.24
C ASN A 395 -1.95 12.22 9.79
N TYR A 396 -2.35 11.04 9.34
CA TYR A 396 -2.09 10.54 7.99
C TYR A 396 -3.34 9.86 7.44
N PHE A 397 -3.78 10.30 6.27
CA PHE A 397 -5.05 9.92 5.66
C PHE A 397 -4.84 8.94 4.48
N PRO A 398 -5.83 8.09 4.15
CA PRO A 398 -7.09 7.92 4.85
C PRO A 398 -6.90 7.23 6.22
N ASN A 399 -7.73 7.60 7.18
CA ASN A 399 -7.86 6.96 8.48
C ASN A 399 -9.35 6.77 8.81
N ASP A 400 -9.67 5.80 9.66
CA ASP A 400 -11.02 5.51 10.13
C ASP A 400 -11.29 6.14 11.52
N GLN A 401 -10.46 7.08 11.95
CA GLN A 401 -10.52 7.72 13.27
C GLN A 401 -10.36 9.23 13.14
N ILE A 402 -10.81 9.97 14.16
CA ILE A 402 -10.49 11.38 14.36
C ILE A 402 -9.61 11.47 15.60
N ASP A 403 -8.38 11.96 15.45
CA ASP A 403 -7.41 12.21 16.54
C ASP A 403 -7.28 11.05 17.54
N ASN A 404 -7.02 9.84 17.03
CA ASN A 404 -6.93 8.58 17.80
C ASN A 404 -8.22 8.22 18.58
N GLY A 405 -9.36 8.78 18.19
CA GLY A 405 -10.67 8.45 18.74
C GLY A 405 -11.17 7.05 18.35
N ALA A 406 -12.46 6.80 18.53
CA ALA A 406 -13.06 5.54 18.13
C ALA A 406 -12.97 5.34 16.61
N GLU A 407 -12.69 4.10 16.18
CA GLU A 407 -12.82 3.70 14.78
C GLU A 407 -14.28 3.85 14.34
N VAL A 408 -14.51 4.49 13.20
CA VAL A 408 -15.84 4.60 12.58
C VAL A 408 -16.29 3.27 11.98
N ALA A 409 -15.37 2.31 11.81
CA ALA A 409 -15.64 1.04 11.16
C ALA A 409 -14.73 -0.10 11.63
N ASN A 410 -15.22 -1.33 11.60
CA ASN A 410 -14.49 -2.54 12.00
C ASN A 410 -13.94 -3.35 10.81
N ASN A 411 -13.87 -2.76 9.63
CA ASN A 411 -13.46 -3.37 8.35
C ASN A 411 -12.23 -2.71 7.72
N PHE A 412 -11.67 -1.66 8.33
CA PHE A 412 -10.53 -0.90 7.81
C PHE A 412 -9.22 -1.41 8.44
N VAL A 413 -8.20 -1.68 7.61
CA VAL A 413 -6.90 -2.19 8.03
C VAL A 413 -5.79 -1.26 7.53
N LYS A 414 -5.08 -0.60 8.43
CA LYS A 414 -3.91 0.24 8.14
C LYS A 414 -2.62 -0.58 8.32
N VAL A 415 -1.76 -0.59 7.29
CA VAL A 415 -0.65 -1.53 7.16
C VAL A 415 0.72 -0.85 7.14
N GLY A 416 1.58 -1.21 8.10
CA GLY A 416 3.00 -0.86 8.13
C GLY A 416 3.87 -1.80 7.28
N SER A 417 5.10 -1.38 6.98
CA SER A 417 6.04 -2.11 6.11
C SER A 417 7.20 -2.73 6.88
N ASN A 418 7.51 -3.99 6.58
CA ASN A 418 8.75 -4.66 7.00
C ASN A 418 9.65 -5.05 5.81
N GLY A 419 10.93 -5.21 6.10
CA GLY A 419 11.94 -5.72 5.16
C GLY A 419 12.29 -7.19 5.34
N PRO A 420 13.18 -7.72 4.49
CA PRO A 420 13.55 -9.14 4.45
C PRO A 420 14.51 -9.59 5.57
N LYS A 421 15.08 -8.66 6.33
CA LYS A 421 16.07 -8.98 7.36
C LYS A 421 15.41 -8.98 8.74
N TYR A 422 15.38 -10.14 9.38
CA TYR A 422 14.96 -10.24 10.78
C TYR A 422 15.99 -9.56 11.70
N GLY A 423 15.54 -8.81 12.70
CA GLY A 423 16.41 -8.07 13.62
C GLY A 423 16.05 -6.59 13.71
N SER A 424 17.03 -5.75 14.03
CA SER A 424 16.82 -4.32 14.29
C SER A 424 16.33 -3.53 13.08
N THR A 425 16.58 -4.01 11.86
CA THR A 425 16.14 -3.39 10.60
C THR A 425 14.89 -4.05 10.02
N LEU A 426 14.16 -4.82 10.83
CA LEU A 426 12.96 -5.53 10.39
C LEU A 426 11.86 -4.54 9.97
N ALA A 427 11.55 -3.58 10.82
CA ALA A 427 10.66 -2.48 10.45
C ALA A 427 11.37 -1.63 9.39
N ALA A 428 10.70 -1.36 8.27
CA ALA A 428 11.27 -0.51 7.24
C ALA A 428 11.36 0.92 7.80
N SER A 429 12.52 1.57 7.69
CA SER A 429 12.76 2.88 8.32
C SER A 429 11.76 3.94 7.86
N TYR A 430 11.35 3.88 6.59
CA TYR A 430 10.36 4.79 6.00
C TYR A 430 8.93 4.50 6.48
N SER A 431 8.62 3.33 7.04
CA SER A 431 7.25 2.99 7.40
C SER A 431 6.73 3.91 8.50
N ASN A 432 5.60 4.54 8.25
CA ASN A 432 4.81 5.09 9.33
C ASN A 432 4.33 3.97 10.26
N TYR A 433 4.20 4.30 11.54
CA TYR A 433 3.85 3.39 12.63
C TYR A 433 2.93 4.10 13.61
N GLY A 434 2.24 3.37 14.48
CA GLY A 434 1.40 3.95 15.51
C GLY A 434 0.66 2.86 16.27
N GLU A 435 0.75 2.90 17.61
CA GLU A 435 0.12 1.91 18.48
C GLU A 435 -1.41 1.92 18.34
N ASN A 436 -1.98 3.08 17.98
CA ASN A 436 -3.42 3.29 17.82
C ASN A 436 -3.89 3.41 16.38
N THR A 437 -3.02 3.76 15.44
CA THR A 437 -3.42 4.10 14.06
C THR A 437 -2.95 3.09 13.01
N VAL A 438 -2.00 2.20 13.34
CA VAL A 438 -1.55 1.12 12.46
C VAL A 438 -1.99 -0.22 13.03
N ASP A 439 -2.65 -1.07 12.23
CA ASP A 439 -3.21 -2.33 12.71
C ASP A 439 -2.19 -3.47 12.70
N VAL A 440 -1.43 -3.60 11.61
CA VAL A 440 -0.54 -4.74 11.37
C VAL A 440 0.59 -4.38 10.40
N PHE A 441 1.66 -5.17 10.38
CA PHE A 441 2.76 -5.03 9.41
C PHE A 441 2.72 -6.13 8.34
N ALA A 442 3.26 -5.84 7.16
CA ALA A 442 3.49 -6.82 6.10
C ALA A 442 4.74 -6.47 5.26
N PRO A 443 5.29 -7.44 4.50
CA PRO A 443 6.40 -7.21 3.58
C PRO A 443 6.13 -6.07 2.60
N GLY A 444 6.97 -5.04 2.63
CA GLY A 444 6.83 -3.87 1.75
C GLY A 444 8.14 -3.30 1.23
N SER A 445 9.31 -3.78 1.66
CA SER A 445 10.61 -3.37 1.09
C SER A 445 11.09 -4.33 0.02
N GLN A 446 11.55 -3.81 -1.11
CA GLN A 446 12.11 -4.59 -2.22
C GLN A 446 11.15 -5.72 -2.65
N ILE A 447 9.92 -5.35 -2.98
CA ILE A 447 8.91 -6.27 -3.47
C ILE A 447 8.95 -6.28 -5.00
N TYR A 448 9.20 -7.45 -5.57
CA TYR A 448 9.15 -7.68 -7.00
C TYR A 448 7.70 -7.86 -7.46
N SER A 449 7.28 -7.13 -8.48
CA SER A 449 5.93 -7.25 -9.03
C SER A 449 5.86 -6.75 -10.48
N THR A 450 4.69 -6.92 -11.10
CA THR A 450 4.34 -6.47 -12.44
C THR A 450 4.54 -4.96 -12.61
N TYR A 451 4.95 -4.54 -13.79
CA TYR A 451 5.19 -3.15 -14.16
C TYR A 451 4.73 -2.96 -15.61
N PRO A 452 4.19 -1.79 -16.00
CA PRO A 452 3.58 -1.63 -17.32
C PRO A 452 4.46 -2.10 -18.47
N LYS A 453 3.84 -2.51 -19.57
CA LYS A 453 4.50 -3.01 -20.80
C LYS A 453 5.22 -4.35 -20.58
N ASN A 454 4.55 -5.30 -19.92
CA ASN A 454 5.06 -6.66 -19.66
C ASN A 454 6.47 -6.65 -19.05
N SER A 455 6.65 -5.81 -18.03
CA SER A 455 7.92 -5.71 -17.31
C SER A 455 7.69 -5.94 -15.83
N TYR A 456 8.77 -6.06 -15.05
CA TYR A 456 8.70 -6.37 -13.63
C TYR A 456 9.82 -5.62 -12.93
N GLU A 457 9.54 -5.09 -11.74
CA GLU A 457 10.47 -4.21 -11.05
C GLU A 457 10.35 -4.36 -9.53
N PHE A 458 11.42 -4.07 -8.81
CA PHE A 458 11.38 -3.94 -7.36
C PHE A 458 10.85 -2.57 -6.94
N ALA A 459 9.92 -2.55 -6.00
CA ALA A 459 9.46 -1.32 -5.34
C ALA A 459 9.50 -1.46 -3.82
N SER A 460 9.54 -0.33 -3.12
CA SER A 460 9.48 -0.30 -1.65
C SER A 460 8.46 0.73 -1.18
N GLY A 461 7.67 0.38 -0.17
CA GLY A 461 6.69 1.26 0.44
C GLY A 461 5.63 0.49 1.21
N THR A 462 4.91 1.17 2.10
CA THR A 462 3.66 0.64 2.66
C THR A 462 2.63 0.35 1.57
N SER A 463 2.77 1.00 0.42
CA SER A 463 2.02 0.73 -0.81
C SER A 463 2.21 -0.67 -1.39
N MET A 464 3.30 -1.37 -1.03
CA MET A 464 3.53 -2.79 -1.37
C MET A 464 3.09 -3.71 -0.22
N ALA A 465 3.09 -3.21 1.02
CA ALA A 465 2.61 -3.96 2.19
C ALA A 465 1.07 -4.08 2.20
N SER A 466 0.34 -3.02 1.87
CA SER A 466 -1.13 -3.05 1.80
C SER A 466 -1.69 -4.08 0.80
N PRO A 467 -1.22 -4.19 -0.46
CA PRO A 467 -1.70 -5.22 -1.39
C PRO A 467 -1.33 -6.63 -0.95
N MET A 468 -0.22 -6.80 -0.21
CA MET A 468 0.11 -8.08 0.41
C MET A 468 -1.04 -8.52 1.32
N VAL A 469 -1.48 -7.64 2.23
CA VAL A 469 -2.57 -7.89 3.18
C VAL A 469 -3.92 -8.02 2.46
N ALA A 470 -4.20 -7.19 1.45
CA ALA A 470 -5.41 -7.31 0.62
C ALA A 470 -5.48 -8.67 -0.09
N GLY A 471 -4.36 -9.17 -0.60
CA GLY A 471 -4.25 -10.52 -1.16
C GLY A 471 -4.50 -11.61 -0.13
N VAL A 472 -3.97 -11.48 1.10
CA VAL A 472 -4.27 -12.43 2.19
C VAL A 472 -5.77 -12.44 2.50
N ALA A 473 -6.40 -11.27 2.60
CA ALA A 473 -7.83 -11.14 2.82
C ALA A 473 -8.64 -11.80 1.70
N ALA A 474 -8.30 -11.54 0.43
CA ALA A 474 -8.97 -12.12 -0.72
C ALA A 474 -8.83 -13.65 -0.74
N LEU A 475 -7.65 -14.19 -0.42
CA LEU A 475 -7.44 -15.63 -0.29
C LEU A 475 -8.29 -16.24 0.83
N ILE A 476 -8.43 -15.56 1.98
CA ILE A 476 -9.32 -16.01 3.07
C ILE A 476 -10.77 -16.02 2.59
N PHE A 477 -11.27 -14.95 1.99
CA PHE A 477 -12.65 -14.90 1.46
C PHE A 477 -12.89 -15.95 0.38
N SER A 478 -11.89 -16.22 -0.46
CA SER A 478 -11.99 -17.23 -1.51
C SER A 478 -12.18 -18.63 -0.92
N GLN A 479 -11.44 -18.96 0.14
CA GLN A 479 -11.48 -20.27 0.81
C GLN A 479 -12.63 -20.40 1.83
N TYR A 480 -13.06 -19.29 2.43
CA TYR A 480 -14.04 -19.21 3.52
C TYR A 480 -15.05 -18.07 3.28
N PRO A 481 -15.93 -18.19 2.28
CA PRO A 481 -16.74 -17.08 1.76
C PRO A 481 -17.84 -16.56 2.72
N ASN A 482 -18.10 -17.25 3.83
CA ASN A 482 -19.10 -16.87 4.82
C ASN A 482 -18.54 -15.99 5.95
N LEU A 483 -17.22 -15.74 5.97
CA LEU A 483 -16.63 -14.81 6.92
C LEU A 483 -16.98 -13.38 6.54
N SER A 484 -17.28 -12.57 7.56
CA SER A 484 -17.46 -11.12 7.43
C SER A 484 -16.12 -10.39 7.32
N ALA A 485 -16.13 -9.17 6.79
CA ALA A 485 -14.99 -8.27 6.76
C ALA A 485 -14.43 -8.01 8.17
N ALA A 486 -15.29 -7.83 9.16
CA ALA A 486 -14.87 -7.67 10.56
C ALA A 486 -14.12 -8.92 11.08
N GLN A 487 -14.60 -10.12 10.76
CA GLN A 487 -13.91 -11.36 11.12
C GLN A 487 -12.56 -11.49 10.40
N VAL A 488 -12.47 -11.09 9.13
CA VAL A 488 -11.21 -11.12 8.38
C VAL A 488 -10.21 -10.08 8.92
N LYS A 489 -10.61 -8.84 9.25
CA LYS A 489 -9.76 -7.86 9.97
C LYS A 489 -9.19 -8.50 11.24
N GLN A 490 -10.06 -9.12 12.05
CA GLN A 490 -9.64 -9.77 13.28
C GLN A 490 -8.65 -10.92 13.03
N ILE A 491 -8.87 -11.76 12.02
CA ILE A 491 -7.96 -12.86 11.66
C ILE A 491 -6.59 -12.29 11.26
N LEU A 492 -6.54 -11.27 10.40
CA LEU A 492 -5.29 -10.67 9.93
C LEU A 492 -4.45 -10.14 11.10
N MET A 493 -5.09 -9.47 12.06
CA MET A 493 -4.42 -8.89 13.22
C MET A 493 -3.98 -9.96 14.24
N THR A 494 -4.82 -10.95 14.53
CA THR A 494 -4.56 -11.89 15.65
C THR A 494 -3.74 -13.12 15.28
N SER A 495 -3.82 -13.56 14.01
CA SER A 495 -3.10 -14.74 13.53
C SER A 495 -1.67 -14.44 13.08
N GLY A 496 -1.32 -13.16 12.94
CA GLY A 496 0.02 -12.71 12.58
C GLY A 496 1.10 -13.20 13.53
N ILE A 497 2.34 -13.21 13.06
CA ILE A 497 3.52 -13.55 13.84
C ILE A 497 3.84 -12.40 14.79
N ALA A 498 3.87 -12.69 16.10
CA ALA A 498 4.33 -11.75 17.11
C ALA A 498 5.86 -11.63 17.06
N ILE A 499 6.36 -10.39 17.14
CA ILE A 499 7.79 -10.08 17.10
C ILE A 499 8.21 -9.50 18.45
N ASN A 500 9.00 -10.23 19.24
CA ASN A 500 9.49 -9.73 20.54
C ASN A 500 10.94 -9.21 20.43
N LYS A 501 11.21 -8.42 19.38
CA LYS A 501 12.50 -7.76 19.16
C LYS A 501 12.33 -6.26 19.21
N LYS A 502 13.44 -5.58 19.49
CA LYS A 502 13.56 -4.14 19.29
C LYS A 502 14.01 -3.85 17.87
N VAL A 503 13.47 -2.78 17.31
CA VAL A 503 13.77 -2.28 15.97
C VAL A 503 14.18 -0.82 16.02
N SER A 504 14.97 -0.40 15.04
CA SER A 504 15.46 0.96 14.88
C SER A 504 14.51 1.73 13.96
N LEU A 505 14.06 2.89 14.44
CA LEU A 505 13.29 3.85 13.66
C LEU A 505 14.22 4.76 12.84
N GLU A 506 13.67 5.50 11.88
CA GLU A 506 14.44 6.42 11.03
C GLU A 506 15.19 7.50 11.83
N ASN A 507 14.60 7.96 12.93
CA ASN A 507 15.23 8.94 13.82
C ASN A 507 16.33 8.34 14.75
N GLY A 508 16.64 7.05 14.61
CA GLY A 508 17.62 6.32 15.41
C GLY A 508 17.11 5.80 16.75
N THR A 509 15.85 6.08 17.11
CA THR A 509 15.24 5.54 18.34
C THR A 509 15.03 4.04 18.21
N VAL A 510 15.27 3.31 19.30
CA VAL A 510 15.12 1.85 19.34
C VAL A 510 13.92 1.50 20.23
N VAL A 511 12.90 0.90 19.63
CA VAL A 511 11.63 0.57 20.30
C VAL A 511 11.27 -0.91 20.12
N PRO A 512 10.50 -1.53 21.02
CA PRO A 512 9.86 -2.81 20.75
C PRO A 512 9.03 -2.79 19.46
N PHE A 513 9.10 -3.83 18.64
CA PHE A 513 8.26 -3.95 17.44
C PHE A 513 6.77 -3.95 17.79
N SER A 514 6.41 -4.46 18.96
CA SER A 514 5.03 -4.47 19.47
C SER A 514 4.41 -3.07 19.51
N ASP A 515 5.23 -2.03 19.70
CA ASP A 515 4.77 -0.66 19.93
C ASP A 515 4.50 0.07 18.60
N LEU A 516 4.77 -0.58 17.46
CA LEU A 516 4.61 0.01 16.12
C LEU A 516 3.20 -0.12 15.55
N SER A 517 2.36 -0.99 16.12
CA SER A 517 1.00 -1.26 15.65
C SER A 517 0.14 -1.89 16.73
N LYS A 518 -1.19 -1.77 16.63
CA LYS A 518 -2.16 -2.39 17.55
C LYS A 518 -1.92 -3.88 17.79
N SER A 519 -1.57 -4.61 16.73
CA SER A 519 -1.36 -6.06 16.83
C SER A 519 0.05 -6.44 17.29
N GLY A 520 1.04 -5.56 17.07
CA GLY A 520 2.46 -5.87 17.26
C GLY A 520 2.95 -7.04 16.39
N ARG A 521 2.29 -7.28 15.24
CA ARG A 521 2.45 -8.51 14.44
C ARG A 521 2.72 -8.24 12.96
N ILE A 522 3.35 -9.23 12.33
CA ILE A 522 3.46 -9.33 10.87
C ILE A 522 2.43 -10.34 10.36
N VAL A 523 1.69 -10.01 9.30
CA VAL A 523 0.67 -10.91 8.72
C VAL A 523 1.26 -12.28 8.36
N ASN A 524 0.50 -13.35 8.62
CA ASN A 524 0.91 -14.73 8.30
C ASN A 524 -0.25 -15.54 7.71
N VAL A 525 -0.13 -15.95 6.45
CA VAL A 525 -1.21 -16.60 5.70
C VAL A 525 -1.52 -18.00 6.23
N TYR A 526 -0.49 -18.75 6.60
CA TYR A 526 -0.68 -20.10 7.11
C TYR A 526 -1.52 -20.08 8.40
N ASN A 527 -1.16 -19.22 9.36
CA ASN A 527 -1.92 -19.04 10.60
C ASN A 527 -3.32 -18.46 10.33
N ALA A 528 -3.43 -17.51 9.41
CA ALA A 528 -4.70 -16.89 9.05
C ALA A 528 -5.70 -17.92 8.50
N LEU A 529 -5.28 -18.82 7.61
CA LEU A 529 -6.15 -19.86 7.06
C LEU A 529 -6.54 -20.91 8.12
N LEU A 530 -5.65 -21.23 9.08
CA LEU A 530 -6.00 -22.10 10.21
C LEU A 530 -7.07 -21.45 11.11
N MET A 531 -6.94 -20.16 11.39
CA MET A 531 -7.92 -19.43 12.20
C MET A 531 -9.24 -19.26 11.46
N ALA A 532 -9.20 -18.91 10.18
CA ALA A 532 -10.37 -18.82 9.30
C ALA A 532 -11.15 -20.14 9.28
N SER A 533 -10.47 -21.28 9.13
CA SER A 533 -11.11 -22.60 9.17
C SER A 533 -11.80 -22.93 10.50
N LYS A 534 -11.37 -22.33 11.61
CA LYS A 534 -12.02 -22.54 12.92
C LYS A 534 -13.25 -21.65 13.07
N LEU A 535 -13.19 -20.42 12.55
CA LEU A 535 -14.27 -19.44 12.62
C LEU A 535 -15.37 -19.68 11.58
N SER A 536 -15.07 -20.38 10.48
CA SER A 536 -16.02 -20.66 9.40
C SER A 536 -16.86 -21.92 9.63
N LYS A 537 -16.71 -22.61 10.77
CA LYS A 537 -17.35 -23.89 11.07
C LYS A 537 -18.71 -23.75 11.70
#